data_AF-A0A4Y2JUK9-F1
#
_entry.id   AF-A0A4Y2JUK9-F1
#
_cell.length_a   1.000
_cell.length_b   1.000
_cell.length_c   1.000
_cell.angle_alpha   90.00
_cell.angle_beta   90.00
_cell.angle_gamma   90.00
#
_symmetry.space_group_name_H-M   'P 1'
#
loop_
_entity.id
_entity.type
_entity.pdbx_description
1 polymer ?
#
loop_
_entity_poly.entity_id
_entity_poly.type
_entity_poly.pdbx_seq_one_letter_code
_entity_poly.pdbx_strand_id
1 'polypeptide(L)'
;MLWISVSVHPKESNCERVVTYYSFNNSYVPEGYNCAVYCIIILLHQFAAYTLRTSLAVLYVILCCYFSTLLQQLSKQTFKGLDVAGYSTIRHHLVTHELLMKALKTFERTMSLPIFLIGIGECIAMFHSFVKLDPFHQSGERWFLKHYTFWLYFATLRAVLSFLCVSLAASRVHEACKNTKDVQEEMMKMIIASDHKHKKELLLLLVSHNSPPFTLSAWGFFHFDRGMILSAIGSILTYSLLILQLDTNQM
;
A
#
# COMPACT_ATOMS: atom_id res chain seq x y z
N MET A 1 -7.93 6.73 21.42
CA MET A 1 -7.62 5.29 21.52
C MET A 1 -7.84 4.77 22.94
N LEU A 2 -9.07 4.86 23.46
CA LEU A 2 -9.44 4.39 24.81
C LEU A 2 -10.83 3.72 24.81
N TRP A 3 -11.35 3.41 23.63
CA TRP A 3 -12.73 2.94 23.43
C TRP A 3 -12.86 1.41 23.36
N ILE A 4 -11.74 0.67 23.36
CA ILE A 4 -11.75 -0.80 23.20
C ILE A 4 -11.75 -1.53 24.56
N SER A 5 -11.46 -0.86 25.67
CA SER A 5 -11.43 -1.49 27.00
C SER A 5 -12.76 -1.47 27.77
N VAL A 6 -13.82 -0.86 27.23
CA VAL A 6 -15.08 -0.64 27.99
C VAL A 6 -16.17 -1.68 27.69
N SER A 7 -16.00 -2.56 26.70
CA SER A 7 -17.07 -3.46 26.29
C SER A 7 -16.77 -4.91 26.66
N VAL A 8 -17.27 -5.31 27.84
CA VAL A 8 -17.35 -6.69 28.36
C VAL A 8 -16.05 -7.17 29.03
N HIS A 9 -16.10 -7.40 30.36
CA HIS A 9 -15.13 -8.25 31.04
C HIS A 9 -15.39 -9.71 30.62
N PRO A 10 -14.53 -10.33 29.78
CA PRO A 10 -14.64 -11.75 29.49
C PRO A 10 -14.55 -12.57 30.79
N LYS A 11 -15.27 -13.71 30.85
CA LYS A 11 -15.10 -14.67 31.93
C LYS A 11 -13.67 -15.21 31.94
N GLU A 12 -13.13 -15.45 33.12
CA GLU A 12 -11.74 -15.90 33.32
C GLU A 12 -11.38 -17.15 32.50
N SER A 13 -12.30 -18.11 32.41
CA SER A 13 -12.13 -19.34 31.61
C SER A 13 -12.03 -19.10 30.09
N ASN A 14 -12.61 -18.00 29.58
CA ASN A 14 -12.46 -17.62 28.18
C ASN A 14 -11.09 -16.97 27.93
N CYS A 15 -10.61 -16.18 28.89
CA CYS A 15 -9.28 -15.57 28.81
C CYS A 15 -8.17 -16.62 28.86
N GLU A 16 -8.32 -17.61 29.75
CA GLU A 16 -7.40 -18.75 29.87
C GLU A 16 -7.23 -19.48 28.54
N ARG A 17 -8.32 -19.91 27.90
CA ARG A 17 -8.28 -20.59 26.59
C ARG A 17 -7.51 -19.80 25.53
N VAL A 18 -7.67 -18.48 25.51
CA VAL A 18 -7.02 -17.61 24.52
C VAL A 18 -5.54 -17.40 24.85
N VAL A 19 -5.20 -17.20 26.12
CA VAL A 19 -3.82 -17.06 26.57
C VAL A 19 -3.05 -18.36 26.32
N THR A 20 -3.64 -19.52 26.61
CA THR A 20 -3.06 -20.84 26.33
C THR A 20 -2.84 -21.06 24.82
N TYR A 21 -3.79 -20.62 23.99
CA TYR A 21 -3.66 -20.68 22.53
C TYR A 21 -2.49 -19.82 22.01
N TYR A 22 -2.42 -18.54 22.42
CA TYR A 22 -1.35 -17.63 21.96
C TYR A 22 0.03 -17.96 22.55
N SER A 23 0.08 -18.58 23.72
CA SER A 23 1.32 -18.99 24.36
C SER A 23 1.82 -20.38 23.93
N PHE A 24 1.12 -21.05 23.02
CA PHE A 24 1.40 -22.44 22.64
C PHE A 24 1.51 -23.37 23.86
N ASN A 25 0.67 -23.13 24.87
CA ASN A 25 0.66 -23.90 26.12
C ASN A 25 1.98 -23.86 26.93
N ASN A 26 2.88 -22.90 26.65
CA ASN A 26 4.20 -22.81 27.28
C ASN A 26 4.28 -21.81 28.44
N SER A 27 3.21 -21.06 28.72
CA SER A 27 3.20 -20.10 29.83
C SER A 27 2.15 -20.44 30.87
N TYR A 28 2.59 -20.59 32.12
CA TYR A 28 1.71 -20.69 33.27
C TYR A 28 1.25 -19.29 33.69
N VAL A 29 -0.06 -19.06 33.68
CA VAL A 29 -0.68 -17.83 34.20
C VAL A 29 -1.48 -18.18 35.45
N PRO A 30 -1.25 -17.49 36.59
CA PRO A 30 -2.00 -17.76 37.82
C PRO A 30 -3.51 -17.55 37.63
N GLU A 31 -4.32 -18.39 38.28
CA GLU A 31 -5.78 -18.28 38.27
C GLU A 31 -6.23 -16.88 38.73
N GLY A 32 -7.16 -16.27 37.99
CA GLY A 32 -7.67 -14.91 38.25
C GLY A 32 -6.90 -13.78 37.54
N TYR A 33 -5.77 -14.07 36.86
CA TYR A 33 -5.00 -13.09 36.11
C TYR A 33 -5.03 -13.27 34.59
N ASN A 34 -5.70 -14.31 34.07
CA ASN A 34 -5.75 -14.61 32.65
C ASN A 34 -6.35 -13.46 31.85
N CYS A 35 -7.39 -12.80 32.35
CA CYS A 35 -7.98 -11.66 31.64
C CYS A 35 -7.09 -10.42 31.65
N ALA A 36 -6.30 -10.18 32.71
CA ALA A 36 -5.34 -9.09 32.74
C ALA A 36 -4.20 -9.32 31.73
N VAL A 37 -3.64 -10.54 31.71
CA VAL A 37 -2.59 -10.94 30.75
C VAL A 37 -3.10 -10.88 29.32
N TYR A 38 -4.32 -11.37 29.06
CA TYR A 38 -4.98 -11.27 27.77
C TYR A 38 -5.11 -9.81 27.29
N CYS A 39 -5.57 -8.90 28.15
CA CYS A 39 -5.67 -7.48 27.82
C CYS A 39 -4.31 -6.87 27.45
N ILE A 40 -3.24 -7.22 28.18
CA ILE A 40 -1.88 -6.75 27.89
C ILE A 40 -1.40 -7.29 26.54
N ILE A 41 -1.58 -8.58 26.26
CA ILE A 41 -1.19 -9.22 24.99
C ILE A 41 -1.93 -8.56 23.82
N ILE A 42 -3.24 -8.34 23.94
CA ILE A 42 -4.02 -7.67 22.90
C ILE A 42 -3.58 -6.23 22.70
N LEU A 43 -3.33 -5.48 23.77
CA LEU A 43 -2.86 -4.10 23.65
C LEU A 43 -1.51 -4.02 22.95
N LEU A 44 -0.57 -4.88 23.33
CA LEU A 44 0.75 -4.97 22.68
C LEU A 44 0.62 -5.38 21.22
N HIS A 45 -0.20 -6.39 20.92
CA HIS A 45 -0.45 -6.83 19.55
C HIS A 45 -1.13 -5.73 18.74
N GLN A 46 -2.11 -5.02 19.31
CA GLN A 46 -2.79 -3.93 18.62
C GLN A 46 -1.82 -2.78 18.32
N PHE A 47 -1.01 -2.37 19.28
CA PHE A 47 -0.06 -1.28 19.09
C PHE A 47 1.05 -1.65 18.11
N ALA A 48 1.70 -2.80 18.30
CA ALA A 48 2.80 -3.24 17.44
C ALA A 48 2.31 -3.59 16.03
N ALA A 49 1.17 -4.26 15.87
CA ALA A 49 0.69 -4.67 14.56
C ALA A 49 -0.06 -3.54 13.85
N TYR A 50 -1.00 -2.83 14.48
CA TYR A 50 -1.80 -1.82 13.77
C TYR A 50 -1.10 -0.48 13.66
N THR A 51 -0.52 0.05 14.75
CA THR A 51 0.10 1.39 14.71
C THR A 51 1.32 1.41 13.81
N LEU A 52 2.18 0.39 13.90
CA LEU A 52 3.38 0.30 13.06
C LEU A 52 3.02 0.10 11.58
N ARG A 53 2.08 -0.79 11.26
CA ARG A 53 1.64 -0.98 9.86
C ARG A 53 1.01 0.28 9.29
N THR A 54 0.15 0.94 10.07
CA THR A 54 -0.53 2.18 9.62
C THR A 54 0.49 3.30 9.41
N SER A 55 1.44 3.48 10.34
CA SER A 55 2.48 4.51 10.21
C SER A 55 3.39 4.26 9.01
N LEU A 56 3.78 3.01 8.75
CA LEU A 56 4.53 2.63 7.54
C LEU A 56 3.74 2.89 6.26
N ALA A 57 2.46 2.53 6.21
CA ALA A 57 1.60 2.79 5.05
C ALA A 57 1.44 4.29 4.80
N VAL A 58 1.23 5.09 5.85
CA VAL A 58 1.14 6.55 5.75
C VAL A 58 2.45 7.15 5.29
N LEU A 59 3.58 6.73 5.85
CA LEU A 59 4.91 7.18 5.42
C LEU A 59 5.14 6.88 3.94
N TYR A 60 4.81 5.66 3.50
CA TYR A 60 4.90 5.28 2.10
C TYR A 60 4.06 6.19 1.19
N VAL A 61 2.79 6.43 1.56
CA VAL A 61 1.89 7.32 0.81
C VAL A 61 2.46 8.74 0.72
N ILE A 62 2.98 9.29 1.82
CA ILE A 62 3.60 10.62 1.84
C ILE A 62 4.80 10.68 0.89
N LEU A 63 5.69 9.67 0.95
CA LEU A 63 6.87 9.60 0.09
C LEU A 63 6.48 9.44 -1.39
N CYS A 64 5.50 8.60 -1.71
CA CYS A 64 4.95 8.47 -3.07
C CYS A 64 4.38 9.80 -3.58
N CYS A 65 3.58 10.49 -2.76
CA CYS A 65 3.06 11.81 -3.12
C CYS A 65 4.18 12.83 -3.36
N TYR A 66 5.20 12.85 -2.50
CA TYR A 66 6.36 13.71 -2.65
C TYR A 66 7.12 13.45 -3.97
N PHE A 67 7.42 12.18 -4.27
CA PHE A 67 8.06 11.81 -5.55
C PHE A 67 7.20 12.16 -6.76
N SER A 68 5.89 11.91 -6.69
CA SER A 68 4.95 12.28 -7.76
C SER A 68 4.95 13.78 -8.02
N THR A 69 4.95 14.61 -6.97
CA THR A 69 5.02 16.07 -7.09
C THR A 69 6.34 16.52 -7.71
N LEU A 70 7.49 15.96 -7.28
CA LEU A 70 8.79 16.28 -7.87
C LEU A 70 8.85 15.93 -9.36
N LEU A 71 8.37 14.74 -9.74
CA LEU A 71 8.29 14.30 -11.14
C LEU A 71 7.39 15.22 -11.98
N GLN A 72 6.24 15.64 -11.44
CA GLN A 72 5.33 16.57 -12.12
C GLN A 72 5.91 17.97 -12.26
N GLN A 73 6.67 18.45 -11.27
CA GLN A 73 7.39 19.73 -11.38
C GLN A 73 8.44 19.66 -12.48
N LEU A 74 9.16 18.54 -12.54
CA LEU A 74 10.16 18.28 -13.56
C LEU A 74 9.51 18.23 -14.96
N SER A 75 8.40 17.53 -15.13
CA SER A 75 7.71 17.42 -16.41
C SER A 75 7.09 18.73 -16.92
N LYS A 76 6.78 19.68 -16.04
CA LYS A 76 6.18 20.98 -16.42
C LYS A 76 7.20 21.99 -16.95
N GLN A 77 8.50 21.72 -16.85
CA GLN A 77 9.52 22.62 -17.41
C GLN A 77 9.35 22.71 -18.93
N THR A 78 9.13 23.92 -19.44
CA THR A 78 9.01 24.17 -20.88
C THR A 78 10.37 24.51 -21.46
N PHE A 79 10.77 23.80 -22.52
CA PHE A 79 12.05 24.03 -23.20
C PHE A 79 11.80 24.89 -24.44
N LYS A 80 12.36 26.11 -24.46
CA LYS A 80 12.28 27.01 -25.62
C LYS A 80 13.65 27.07 -26.30
N GLY A 81 13.82 26.29 -27.36
CA GLY A 81 15.03 26.31 -28.19
C GLY A 81 16.27 25.70 -27.53
N LEU A 82 17.27 25.40 -28.37
CA LEU A 82 18.56 24.84 -27.95
C LEU A 82 19.66 25.88 -28.15
N ASP A 83 19.70 26.90 -27.30
CA ASP A 83 20.83 27.84 -27.16
C ASP A 83 21.73 27.42 -25.97
N VAL A 84 22.77 28.19 -25.65
CA VAL A 84 23.70 27.88 -24.53
C VAL A 84 22.97 27.81 -23.19
N ALA A 85 21.96 28.66 -22.98
CA ALA A 85 21.10 28.62 -21.81
C ALA A 85 20.21 27.36 -21.81
N GLY A 86 19.63 27.00 -22.95
CA GLY A 86 18.86 25.78 -23.17
C GLY A 86 19.66 24.50 -22.92
N TYR A 87 20.93 24.43 -23.36
CA TYR A 87 21.81 23.29 -23.07
C TYR A 87 21.99 23.07 -21.56
N SER A 88 22.32 24.14 -20.82
CA SER A 88 22.52 24.04 -19.37
C SER A 88 21.24 23.62 -18.64
N THR A 89 20.08 24.10 -19.09
CA THR A 89 18.76 23.79 -18.55
C THR A 89 18.38 22.33 -18.80
N ILE A 90 18.58 21.82 -20.02
CA ILE A 90 18.29 20.42 -20.37
C ILE A 90 19.24 19.48 -19.65
N ARG A 91 20.54 19.81 -19.60
CA ARG A 91 21.51 19.01 -18.85
C ARG A 91 21.15 18.95 -17.37
N HIS A 92 20.79 20.07 -16.76
CA HIS A 92 20.33 20.11 -15.37
C HIS A 92 19.07 19.27 -15.15
N HIS A 93 18.10 19.34 -16.08
CA HIS A 93 16.90 18.53 -16.05
C HIS A 93 17.21 17.02 -16.08
N LEU A 94 18.09 16.58 -16.99
CA LEU A 94 18.47 15.17 -17.12
C LEU A 94 19.20 14.65 -15.89
N VAL A 95 20.14 15.43 -15.34
CA VAL A 95 20.85 15.06 -14.10
C VAL A 95 19.88 15.00 -12.92
N THR A 96 18.95 15.93 -12.81
CA THR A 96 17.92 15.94 -11.75
C THR A 96 17.00 14.72 -11.87
N HIS A 97 16.59 14.37 -13.09
CA HIS A 97 15.82 13.16 -13.34
C HIS A 97 16.57 11.90 -12.91
N GLU A 98 17.86 11.80 -13.23
CA GLU A 98 18.71 10.65 -12.85
C GLU A 98 18.78 10.48 -11.33
N LEU A 99 19.03 11.57 -10.61
CA LEU A 99 19.05 11.57 -9.13
C LEU A 99 17.71 11.12 -8.55
N LEU A 100 16.61 11.63 -9.10
CA LEU A 100 15.26 11.28 -8.67
C LEU A 100 14.95 9.79 -8.93
N MET A 101 15.36 9.29 -10.10
CA MET A 101 15.18 7.88 -10.46
C MET A 101 16.02 6.94 -9.58
N LYS A 102 17.23 7.35 -9.21
CA LYS A 102 18.08 6.62 -8.26
C LYS A 102 17.47 6.59 -6.86
N ALA A 103 16.89 7.71 -6.41
CA ALA A 103 16.16 7.77 -5.15
C ALA A 103 14.92 6.86 -5.17
N LEU A 104 14.13 6.88 -6.25
CA LEU A 104 12.97 5.99 -6.44
C LEU A 104 13.34 4.51 -6.42
N LYS A 105 14.43 4.12 -7.10
CA LYS A 105 14.94 2.73 -7.05
C LYS A 105 15.36 2.31 -5.64
N THR A 106 15.98 3.21 -4.89
CA THR A 106 16.39 2.95 -3.50
C THR A 106 15.19 2.82 -2.58
N PHE A 107 14.20 3.69 -2.76
CA PHE A 107 12.92 3.66 -2.07
C PHE A 107 12.18 2.34 -2.32
N GLU A 108 12.04 1.95 -3.59
CA GLU A 108 11.44 0.66 -3.99
C GLU A 108 12.15 -0.52 -3.34
N ARG A 109 13.49 -0.56 -3.39
CA ARG A 109 14.27 -1.64 -2.76
C ARG A 109 14.04 -1.73 -1.24
N THR A 110 13.77 -0.61 -0.58
CA THR A 110 13.59 -0.54 0.87
C THR A 110 12.15 -0.83 1.29
N MET A 111 11.17 -0.32 0.54
CA MET A 111 9.76 -0.32 0.92
C MET A 111 8.91 -1.40 0.24
N SER A 112 9.44 -2.09 -0.76
CA SER A 112 8.72 -3.14 -1.49
C SER A 112 8.26 -4.30 -0.59
N LEU A 113 9.12 -4.83 0.31
CA LEU A 113 8.72 -5.90 1.24
C LEU A 113 7.70 -5.44 2.28
N PRO A 114 7.93 -4.34 3.02
CA PRO A 114 6.95 -3.87 3.99
C PRO A 114 5.58 -3.65 3.39
N ILE A 115 5.53 -3.06 2.18
CA ILE A 115 4.26 -2.79 1.50
C ILE A 115 3.59 -4.05 0.99
N PHE A 116 4.36 -5.04 0.52
CA PHE A 116 3.82 -6.36 0.18
C PHE A 116 3.16 -7.03 1.40
N LEU A 117 3.84 -7.05 2.56
CA LEU A 117 3.31 -7.63 3.79
C LEU A 117 2.07 -6.88 4.31
N ILE A 118 2.07 -5.55 4.19
CA ILE A 118 0.90 -4.72 4.52
C ILE A 118 -0.25 -5.10 3.59
N GLY A 119 -0.04 -5.10 2.28
CA GLY A 119 -1.07 -5.42 1.29
C GLY A 119 -1.71 -6.79 1.51
N ILE A 120 -0.92 -7.83 1.73
CA ILE A 120 -1.44 -9.17 2.08
C ILE A 120 -2.25 -9.12 3.37
N GLY A 121 -1.73 -8.47 4.40
CA GLY A 121 -2.41 -8.33 5.68
C GLY A 121 -3.76 -7.64 5.55
N GLU A 122 -3.87 -6.64 4.67
CA GLU A 122 -5.12 -5.92 4.41
C GLU A 122 -6.11 -6.78 3.62
N CYS A 123 -5.65 -7.54 2.62
CA CYS A 123 -6.49 -8.49 1.89
C CYS A 123 -7.05 -9.59 2.80
N ILE A 124 -6.21 -10.17 3.67
CA ILE A 124 -6.65 -11.17 4.66
C ILE A 124 -7.68 -10.55 5.61
N ALA A 125 -7.43 -9.32 6.10
CA ALA A 125 -8.36 -8.63 6.98
C ALA A 125 -9.71 -8.37 6.31
N MET A 126 -9.72 -7.91 5.04
CA MET A 126 -10.95 -7.71 4.27
C MET A 126 -11.73 -9.02 4.12
N PHE A 127 -11.07 -10.11 3.73
CA PHE A 127 -11.71 -11.41 3.55
C PHE A 127 -12.26 -11.98 4.86
N HIS A 128 -11.45 -11.98 5.92
CA HIS A 128 -11.84 -12.48 7.22
C HIS A 128 -12.99 -11.67 7.84
N SER A 129 -12.98 -10.35 7.66
CA SER A 129 -14.12 -9.53 8.09
C SER A 129 -15.38 -9.80 7.29
N PHE A 130 -15.28 -10.04 5.98
CA PHE A 130 -16.44 -10.41 5.17
C PHE A 130 -17.08 -11.70 5.67
N VAL A 131 -16.28 -12.74 5.94
CA VAL A 131 -16.75 -14.02 6.49
C VAL A 131 -17.38 -13.84 7.88
N LYS A 132 -16.76 -13.05 8.76
CA LYS A 132 -17.23 -12.87 10.15
C LYS A 132 -18.40 -11.91 10.31
N LEU A 133 -18.57 -10.96 9.39
CA LEU A 133 -19.72 -10.05 9.39
C LEU A 133 -21.01 -10.82 9.12
N ASP A 134 -20.91 -12.03 8.57
CA ASP A 134 -22.04 -12.88 8.22
C ASP A 134 -23.19 -12.05 7.61
N PRO A 135 -22.91 -11.31 6.51
CA PRO A 135 -23.90 -10.41 5.92
C PRO A 135 -25.17 -11.15 5.46
N PHE A 136 -25.12 -12.47 5.40
CA PHE A 136 -26.20 -13.36 4.96
C PHE A 136 -26.98 -13.97 6.13
N HIS A 137 -26.68 -13.59 7.38
CA HIS A 137 -27.38 -14.04 8.59
C HIS A 137 -27.45 -15.57 8.71
N GLN A 138 -26.39 -16.27 8.28
CA GLN A 138 -26.30 -17.74 8.26
C GLN A 138 -25.88 -18.32 9.62
N SER A 139 -25.29 -17.51 10.51
CA SER A 139 -24.87 -17.91 11.84
C SER A 139 -25.98 -17.64 12.85
N GLY A 140 -26.53 -18.72 13.43
CA GLY A 140 -27.60 -18.66 14.43
C GLY A 140 -27.31 -17.62 15.51
N GLU A 141 -28.30 -16.75 15.77
CA GLU A 141 -28.25 -15.56 16.62
C GLU A 141 -27.31 -15.70 17.83
N ARG A 142 -26.08 -15.16 17.72
CA ARG A 142 -25.20 -14.95 18.87
C ARG A 142 -25.09 -13.45 19.11
N TRP A 143 -25.68 -12.99 20.21
CA TRP A 143 -25.61 -11.59 20.67
C TRP A 143 -24.17 -11.01 20.72
N PHE A 144 -23.18 -11.89 20.81
CA PHE A 144 -21.74 -11.58 20.79
C PHE A 144 -21.25 -11.05 19.43
N LEU A 145 -21.89 -11.44 18.31
CA LEU A 145 -21.58 -10.86 16.99
C LEU A 145 -21.93 -9.37 16.98
N LYS A 146 -23.11 -8.97 17.49
CA LYS A 146 -23.65 -7.61 17.40
C LYS A 146 -22.75 -6.51 17.99
N HIS A 147 -21.97 -6.81 19.03
CA HIS A 147 -21.01 -5.86 19.63
C HIS A 147 -19.64 -5.88 18.96
N TYR A 148 -19.21 -7.02 18.40
CA TYR A 148 -18.00 -7.11 17.59
C TYR A 148 -18.17 -6.55 16.17
N THR A 149 -19.41 -6.45 15.69
CA THR A 149 -19.78 -5.95 14.36
C THR A 149 -19.23 -4.55 14.07
N PHE A 150 -19.34 -3.60 15.01
CA PHE A 150 -18.84 -2.23 14.81
C PHE A 150 -17.31 -2.19 14.65
N TRP A 151 -16.58 -2.95 15.48
CA TRP A 151 -15.13 -3.08 15.37
C TRP A 151 -14.72 -3.73 14.04
N LEU A 152 -15.47 -4.75 13.61
CA LEU A 152 -15.23 -5.46 12.36
C LEU A 152 -15.45 -4.55 11.14
N TYR A 153 -16.51 -3.73 11.14
CA TYR A 153 -16.71 -2.70 10.11
C TYR A 153 -15.58 -1.68 10.09
N PHE A 154 -15.16 -1.18 11.25
CA PHE A 154 -14.06 -0.23 11.34
C PHE A 154 -12.74 -0.82 10.82
N ALA A 155 -12.42 -2.05 11.20
CA ALA A 155 -11.23 -2.76 10.75
C ALA A 155 -11.24 -3.00 9.23
N THR A 156 -12.40 -3.34 8.67
CA THR A 156 -12.60 -3.54 7.22
C THR A 156 -12.44 -2.23 6.46
N LEU A 157 -13.12 -1.18 6.91
CA LEU A 157 -13.02 0.14 6.30
C LEU A 157 -11.58 0.66 6.33
N ARG A 158 -10.88 0.48 7.45
CA ARG A 158 -9.46 0.83 7.57
C ARG A 158 -8.60 0.07 6.56
N ALA A 159 -8.80 -1.23 6.42
CA ALA A 159 -8.05 -2.07 5.49
C ALA A 159 -8.31 -1.68 4.02
N VAL A 160 -9.57 -1.42 3.67
CA VAL A 160 -9.93 -0.94 2.32
C VAL A 160 -9.28 0.42 2.03
N LEU A 161 -9.41 1.37 2.96
CA LEU A 161 -8.86 2.71 2.80
C LEU A 161 -7.33 2.69 2.68
N SER A 162 -6.66 1.94 3.54
CA SER A 162 -5.20 1.85 3.52
C SER A 162 -4.71 1.20 2.21
N PHE A 163 -5.34 0.11 1.76
CA PHE A 163 -5.01 -0.55 0.50
C PHE A 163 -5.19 0.39 -0.71
N LEU A 164 -6.30 1.12 -0.75
CA LEU A 164 -6.59 2.10 -1.79
C LEU A 164 -5.59 3.26 -1.76
N CYS A 165 -5.30 3.84 -0.59
CA CYS A 165 -4.35 4.94 -0.46
C CYS A 165 -2.95 4.55 -0.94
N VAL A 166 -2.44 3.39 -0.51
CA VAL A 166 -1.13 2.88 -0.92
C VAL A 166 -1.09 2.65 -2.44
N SER A 167 -2.11 1.97 -2.98
CA SER A 167 -2.15 1.62 -4.40
C SER A 167 -2.31 2.85 -5.30
N LEU A 168 -3.17 3.80 -4.92
CA LEU A 168 -3.36 5.05 -5.66
C LEU A 168 -2.12 5.94 -5.60
N ALA A 169 -1.47 6.05 -4.44
CA ALA A 169 -0.25 6.83 -4.30
C ALA A 169 0.88 6.27 -5.18
N ALA A 170 1.05 4.94 -5.18
CA ALA A 170 2.03 4.28 -6.04
C ALA A 170 1.68 4.43 -7.54
N SER A 171 0.41 4.31 -7.91
CA SER A 171 -0.07 4.53 -9.28
C SER A 171 0.19 5.97 -9.75
N ARG A 172 0.03 6.98 -8.87
CA ARG A 172 0.37 8.38 -9.18
C ARG A 172 1.86 8.61 -9.47
N VAL A 173 2.75 7.87 -8.81
CA VAL A 173 4.19 7.91 -9.11
C VAL A 173 4.44 7.32 -10.50
N HIS A 174 3.80 6.20 -10.82
CA HIS A 174 3.92 5.58 -12.14
C HIS A 174 3.44 6.52 -13.27
N GLU A 175 2.28 7.16 -13.08
CA GLU A 175 1.73 8.14 -14.03
C GLU A 175 2.65 9.35 -14.19
N ALA A 176 3.21 9.87 -13.08
CA ALA A 176 4.18 10.96 -13.14
C ALA A 176 5.48 10.56 -13.87
N CYS A 177 5.99 9.36 -13.63
CA CYS A 177 7.14 8.80 -14.35
C CYS A 177 6.87 8.69 -15.85
N LYS A 178 5.66 8.28 -16.25
CA LYS A 178 5.26 8.21 -17.65
C LYS A 178 5.26 9.59 -18.30
N ASN A 179 4.62 10.57 -17.66
CA ASN A 179 4.58 11.95 -18.16
C ASN A 179 5.98 12.56 -18.31
N THR A 180 6.88 12.32 -17.36
CA THR A 180 8.27 12.79 -17.47
C THR A 180 9.01 12.14 -18.65
N LYS A 181 8.69 10.89 -19.01
CA LYS A 181 9.26 10.22 -20.18
C LYS A 181 8.75 10.77 -21.49
N ASP A 182 7.46 11.08 -21.56
CA ASP A 182 6.88 11.70 -22.75
C ASP A 182 7.58 13.05 -23.04
N VAL A 183 7.83 13.84 -21.98
CA VAL A 183 8.60 15.09 -22.06
C VAL A 183 10.06 14.86 -22.46
N GLN A 184 10.71 13.79 -21.97
CA GLN A 184 12.06 13.43 -22.40
C GLN A 184 12.10 13.01 -23.88
N GLU A 185 11.07 12.34 -24.39
CA GLU A 185 10.97 11.98 -25.80
C GLU A 185 10.83 13.23 -26.68
N GLU A 186 10.06 14.23 -26.25
CA GLU A 186 9.98 15.53 -26.92
C GLU A 186 11.33 16.26 -26.91
N MET A 187 12.04 16.25 -25.77
CA MET A 187 13.42 16.78 -25.71
C MET A 187 14.34 16.06 -26.68
N MET A 188 14.22 14.73 -26.79
CA MET A 188 15.00 13.95 -27.75
C MET A 188 14.80 14.46 -29.17
N LYS A 189 13.55 14.65 -29.58
CA LYS A 189 13.18 15.15 -30.92
C LYS A 189 13.79 16.54 -31.16
N MET A 190 13.73 17.42 -30.16
CA MET A 190 14.34 18.75 -30.23
C MET A 190 15.87 18.71 -30.38
N ILE A 191 16.55 17.87 -29.59
CA ILE A 191 18.01 17.70 -29.65
C ILE A 191 18.43 17.09 -31.01
N ILE A 192 17.68 16.10 -31.52
CA ILE A 192 17.93 15.49 -32.84
C ILE A 192 17.74 16.52 -33.96
N ALA A 193 16.72 17.37 -33.88
CA ALA A 193 16.45 18.41 -34.88
C ALA A 193 17.46 19.57 -34.82
N SER A 194 18.11 19.80 -33.67
CA SER A 194 19.14 20.83 -33.52
C SER A 194 20.49 20.42 -34.14
N ASP A 195 21.25 21.42 -34.60
CA ASP A 195 22.65 21.28 -34.99
C ASP A 195 23.58 21.90 -33.93
N HIS A 196 23.48 21.41 -32.69
CA HIS A 196 24.23 21.95 -31.57
C HIS A 196 25.51 21.15 -31.32
N LYS A 197 26.61 21.86 -31.03
CA LYS A 197 27.95 21.31 -30.71
C LYS A 197 27.96 20.18 -29.66
N HIS A 198 26.98 20.09 -28.77
CA HIS A 198 26.93 19.10 -27.68
C HIS A 198 25.81 18.05 -27.83
N LYS A 199 25.22 17.97 -29.04
CA LYS A 199 24.16 17.01 -29.39
C LYS A 199 24.53 15.56 -29.04
N LYS A 200 25.74 15.11 -29.35
CA LYS A 200 26.18 13.73 -29.06
C LYS A 200 26.19 13.41 -27.56
N GLU A 201 26.63 14.34 -26.73
CA GLU A 201 26.66 14.18 -25.26
C GLU A 201 25.24 14.10 -24.69
N LEU A 202 24.36 15.01 -25.11
CA LEU A 202 22.96 15.05 -24.70
C LEU A 202 22.19 13.78 -25.15
N LEU A 203 22.42 13.32 -26.37
CA LEU A 203 21.82 12.08 -26.87
C LEU A 203 22.35 10.85 -26.15
N LEU A 204 23.65 10.79 -25.82
CA LEU A 204 24.21 9.71 -25.01
C LEU A 204 23.58 9.67 -23.62
N LEU A 205 23.44 10.83 -22.98
CA LEU A 205 22.73 10.95 -21.70
C LEU A 205 21.28 10.48 -21.86
N LEU A 206 20.56 10.86 -22.91
CA LEU A 206 19.17 10.44 -23.06
C LEU A 206 19.00 8.94 -23.35
N VAL A 207 19.80 8.40 -24.28
CA VAL A 207 19.76 6.99 -24.71
C VAL A 207 20.19 6.07 -23.56
N SER A 208 21.20 6.44 -22.79
CA SER A 208 21.60 5.70 -21.58
C SER A 208 20.48 5.61 -20.54
N HIS A 209 19.46 6.48 -20.63
CA HIS A 209 18.38 6.58 -19.66
C HIS A 209 17.01 6.16 -20.20
N ASN A 210 16.94 5.66 -21.45
CA ASN A 210 15.72 5.21 -22.13
C ASN A 210 15.16 3.86 -21.61
N SER A 211 15.13 3.72 -20.29
CA SER A 211 14.51 2.60 -19.58
C SER A 211 12.98 2.68 -19.68
N PRO A 212 12.21 1.60 -19.45
CA PRO A 212 10.74 1.65 -19.37
C PRO A 212 10.28 2.48 -18.15
N PRO A 213 9.07 3.10 -18.16
CA PRO A 213 8.56 3.91 -17.05
C PRO A 213 8.66 3.16 -15.72
N PHE A 214 9.21 3.80 -14.71
CA PHE A 214 9.40 3.14 -13.42
C PHE A 214 8.05 2.85 -12.77
N THR A 215 7.83 1.58 -12.42
CA THR A 215 6.67 1.10 -11.69
C THR A 215 7.12 0.69 -10.29
N LEU A 216 6.43 1.19 -9.26
CA LEU A 216 6.59 0.67 -7.91
C LEU A 216 5.96 -0.72 -7.82
N SER A 217 6.60 -1.64 -7.12
CA SER A 217 6.18 -3.03 -7.00
C SER A 217 6.03 -3.46 -5.55
N ALA A 218 5.13 -4.40 -5.32
CA ALA A 218 5.03 -5.12 -4.07
C ALA A 218 5.97 -6.33 -4.13
N TRP A 219 7.25 -6.11 -3.83
CA TRP A 219 8.29 -7.16 -3.81
C TRP A 219 8.40 -7.95 -5.12
N GLY A 220 8.13 -7.30 -6.26
CA GLY A 220 8.14 -7.94 -7.58
C GLY A 220 6.98 -8.90 -7.88
N PHE A 221 6.05 -9.13 -6.94
CA PHE A 221 4.87 -9.98 -7.18
C PHE A 221 3.80 -9.25 -7.98
N PHE A 222 3.56 -7.97 -7.66
CA PHE A 222 2.53 -7.17 -8.31
C PHE A 222 3.03 -5.74 -8.50
N HIS A 223 2.63 -5.12 -9.62
CA HIS A 223 2.82 -3.70 -9.85
C HIS A 223 1.57 -2.94 -9.40
N PHE A 224 1.77 -1.82 -8.72
CA PHE A 224 0.66 -0.98 -8.27
C PHE A 224 0.10 -0.18 -9.44
N ASP A 225 -0.78 -0.82 -10.21
CA ASP A 225 -1.57 -0.18 -11.25
C ASP A 225 -3.07 -0.19 -10.92
N ARG A 226 -3.85 0.56 -11.70
CA ARG A 226 -5.31 0.62 -11.52
C ARG A 226 -5.98 -0.74 -11.79
N GLY A 227 -5.35 -1.61 -12.58
CA GLY A 227 -5.83 -2.96 -12.88
C GLY A 227 -5.73 -3.89 -11.68
N MET A 228 -4.64 -3.83 -10.91
CA MET A 228 -4.43 -4.57 -9.68
C MET A 228 -5.47 -4.19 -8.63
N ILE A 229 -5.78 -2.89 -8.48
CA ILE A 229 -6.84 -2.41 -7.58
C ILE A 229 -8.18 -3.03 -7.97
N LEU A 230 -8.52 -2.99 -9.27
CA LEU A 230 -9.77 -3.54 -9.77
C LEU A 230 -9.84 -5.06 -9.60
N SER A 231 -8.73 -5.76 -9.85
CA SER A 231 -8.61 -7.21 -9.67
C SER A 231 -8.77 -7.63 -8.22
N ALA A 232 -8.18 -6.88 -7.28
CA ALA A 232 -8.31 -7.16 -5.85
C ALA A 232 -9.76 -6.99 -5.36
N ILE A 233 -10.41 -5.87 -5.71
CA ILE A 233 -11.82 -5.62 -5.37
C ILE A 233 -12.72 -6.67 -6.04
N GLY A 234 -12.50 -6.94 -7.33
CA GLY A 234 -13.23 -7.95 -8.09
C GLY A 234 -13.11 -9.33 -7.45
N SER A 235 -11.90 -9.73 -7.05
CA SER A 235 -11.67 -11.03 -6.40
C SER A 235 -12.42 -11.13 -5.07
N ILE A 236 -12.39 -10.09 -4.24
CA ILE A 236 -13.15 -10.07 -2.98
C ILE A 236 -14.64 -10.25 -3.27
N LEU A 237 -15.19 -9.47 -4.19
CA LEU A 237 -16.61 -9.57 -4.58
C LEU A 237 -16.97 -10.95 -5.16
N THR A 238 -16.12 -11.52 -6.01
CA THR A 238 -16.36 -12.84 -6.61
C THR A 238 -16.36 -13.94 -5.54
N TYR A 239 -15.39 -13.96 -4.62
CA TYR A 239 -15.41 -14.93 -3.53
C TYR A 239 -16.60 -14.73 -2.60
N SER A 240 -16.95 -13.48 -2.31
CA SER A 240 -18.15 -13.14 -1.55
C SER A 240 -19.43 -13.70 -2.19
N LEU A 241 -19.57 -13.59 -3.51
CA LEU A 241 -20.70 -14.13 -4.27
C LEU A 241 -20.66 -15.66 -4.39
N LEU A 242 -19.49 -16.27 -4.56
CA LEU A 242 -19.35 -17.72 -4.61
C LEU A 242 -19.76 -18.38 -3.30
N ILE A 243 -19.36 -17.80 -2.16
CA ILE A 243 -19.78 -18.27 -0.83
C ILE A 243 -21.30 -18.20 -0.71
N LEU A 244 -21.91 -17.10 -1.19
CA LEU A 244 -23.37 -16.95 -1.22
C LEU A 244 -24.03 -18.07 -2.03
N GLN A 245 -23.54 -18.36 -3.24
CA GLN A 245 -24.09 -19.36 -4.15
C GLN A 245 -23.92 -20.80 -3.67
N LEU A 246 -22.77 -21.14 -3.08
CA LEU A 246 -22.51 -22.48 -2.55
C LEU A 246 -23.46 -22.82 -1.40
N ASP A 247 -23.80 -21.83 -0.57
CA ASP A 247 -24.71 -22.02 0.56
C ASP A 247 -26.19 -22.09 0.09
N THR A 248 -26.57 -21.35 -0.96
CA THR A 248 -27.94 -21.43 -1.50
C THR A 248 -28.28 -22.80 -2.08
N ASN A 249 -27.27 -23.59 -2.50
CA ASN A 249 -27.43 -24.95 -3.02
C ASN A 249 -27.43 -26.04 -1.91
N GLN A 250 -27.23 -25.66 -0.64
CA GLN A 250 -27.34 -26.57 0.52
C GLN A 250 -28.70 -26.48 1.24
N MET A 251 -29.60 -25.60 0.80
CA MET A 251 -31.05 -25.63 1.12
C MET A 251 -31.82 -26.41 0.06
#